data_AF-A0AAD4HFN2-F1
#
_entry.id   AF-A0AAD4HFN2-F1
#
_cell.length_a   1.000
_cell.length_b   1.000
_cell.length_c   1.000
_cell.angle_alpha   90.00
_cell.angle_beta   90.00
_cell.angle_gamma   90.00
#
_symmetry.space_group_name_H-M   'P 1'
#
loop_
_entity.id
_entity.type
_entity.pdbx_description
1 polymer ?
#
loop_
_entity_poly.entity_id
_entity_poly.type
_entity_poly.pdbx_seq_one_letter_code
_entity_poly.pdbx_strand_id
1 'polypeptide(L)'
;MHFAFISFLLLAGQALSLSIDVGGSVGTIDATQFLNVSDTYLLTDCQTQCSNANAQISTCTTNDSCLCASNTVTAITSCEQCMFDDLIAKFTTSADPRAGSTAALTAYATACSSAGFTVPSSLVTLSIPSNWDGPLGVSLSTASTVVIVAITAALGTGSLLLLSNL
;
A
#
# COMPACT_ATOMS: atom_id res chain seq x y z
N MET A 1 -32.02 -37.67 -25.43
CA MET A 1 -32.25 -36.23 -25.16
C MET A 1 -32.04 -35.84 -23.68
N HIS A 2 -31.44 -36.69 -22.84
CA HIS A 2 -31.26 -36.43 -21.39
C HIS A 2 -29.85 -35.94 -20.98
N PHE A 3 -28.91 -35.81 -21.93
CA PHE A 3 -27.52 -35.42 -21.64
C PHE A 3 -27.24 -33.91 -21.71
N ALA A 4 -28.15 -33.12 -22.28
CA ALA A 4 -27.91 -31.68 -22.51
C ALA A 4 -28.23 -30.79 -21.29
N PHE A 5 -29.00 -31.28 -20.32
CA PHE A 5 -29.45 -30.47 -19.18
C PHE A 5 -28.46 -30.41 -18.01
N ILE A 6 -27.49 -31.34 -17.94
CA ILE A 6 -26.50 -31.38 -16.85
C ILE A 6 -25.36 -30.38 -17.10
N SER A 7 -25.02 -30.10 -18.36
CA SER A 7 -23.94 -29.16 -18.71
C SER A 7 -24.27 -27.69 -18.41
N PHE A 8 -25.55 -27.32 -18.31
CA PHE A 8 -25.95 -25.94 -17.97
C PHE A 8 -25.90 -25.64 -16.45
N LEU A 9 -25.95 -26.67 -15.59
CA LEU A 9 -25.86 -26.50 -14.13
C LEU A 9 -24.40 -26.42 -13.63
N LEU A 10 -23.43 -26.89 -14.44
CA LEU A 10 -22.00 -26.74 -14.14
C LEU A 10 -21.43 -25.38 -14.53
N LEU A 11 -22.16 -24.58 -15.31
CA LEU A 11 -21.71 -23.24 -15.74
C LEU A 11 -22.19 -22.11 -14.82
N ALA A 12 -23.06 -22.40 -13.85
CA ALA A 12 -23.49 -21.47 -12.81
C ALA A 12 -22.64 -21.57 -11.52
N GLY A 13 -21.74 -22.55 -11.47
CA GLY A 13 -20.72 -22.71 -10.42
C GLY A 13 -19.41 -21.99 -10.75
N GLN A 14 -19.46 -20.92 -11.54
CA GLN A 14 -18.36 -19.96 -11.55
C GLN A 14 -18.31 -19.41 -10.14
N ALA A 15 -17.36 -19.88 -9.34
CA ALA A 15 -16.98 -19.21 -8.11
C ALA A 15 -16.86 -17.72 -8.46
N LEU A 16 -17.70 -16.87 -7.87
CA LEU A 16 -17.41 -15.44 -7.85
C LEU A 16 -16.14 -15.31 -7.02
N SER A 17 -15.01 -15.40 -7.71
CA SER A 17 -13.73 -15.01 -7.18
C SER A 17 -13.62 -13.52 -7.50
N LEU A 18 -13.34 -12.73 -6.47
CA LEU A 18 -13.24 -11.29 -6.57
C LEU A 18 -12.21 -10.91 -7.64
N SER A 19 -12.70 -10.36 -8.75
CA SER A 19 -11.88 -9.96 -9.89
C SER A 19 -11.37 -8.54 -9.70
N ILE A 20 -10.06 -8.40 -9.51
CA ILE A 20 -9.40 -7.14 -9.18
C ILE A 20 -8.57 -6.70 -10.39
N ASP A 21 -8.91 -5.56 -10.97
CA ASP A 21 -8.14 -4.96 -12.07
C ASP A 21 -7.08 -4.00 -11.54
N VAL A 22 -5.85 -4.49 -11.40
CA VAL A 22 -4.71 -3.67 -10.93
C VAL A 22 -4.12 -2.83 -12.08
N GLY A 23 -4.45 -3.16 -13.32
CA GLY A 23 -3.88 -2.53 -14.51
C GLY A 23 -2.39 -2.87 -14.73
N GLY A 24 -1.75 -2.16 -15.67
CA GLY A 24 -0.35 -2.37 -16.02
C GLY A 24 -0.05 -3.75 -16.61
N SER A 25 1.14 -4.28 -16.35
CA SER A 25 1.61 -5.59 -16.87
C SER A 25 0.96 -6.80 -16.19
N VAL A 26 0.26 -6.59 -15.06
CA VAL A 26 -0.36 -7.65 -14.25
C VAL A 26 -1.83 -7.86 -14.65
N GLY A 27 -2.52 -6.79 -15.02
CA GLY A 27 -3.91 -6.86 -15.49
C GLY A 27 -4.89 -7.27 -14.38
N THR A 28 -5.86 -8.11 -14.75
CA THR A 28 -6.91 -8.59 -13.84
C THR A 28 -6.47 -9.84 -13.11
N ILE A 29 -6.61 -9.84 -11.79
CA ILE A 29 -6.17 -10.91 -10.89
C ILE A 29 -7.26 -11.28 -9.87
N ASP A 30 -7.12 -12.46 -9.30
CA ASP A 30 -7.94 -12.90 -8.16
C ASP A 30 -7.37 -12.40 -6.83
N ALA A 31 -8.22 -12.38 -5.79
CA ALA A 31 -7.81 -12.00 -4.43
C ALA A 31 -6.61 -12.80 -3.89
N THR A 32 -6.47 -14.08 -4.26
CA THR A 32 -5.32 -14.91 -3.85
C THR A 32 -4.00 -14.51 -4.52
N GLN A 33 -4.06 -13.82 -5.66
CA GLN A 33 -2.89 -13.33 -6.39
C GLN A 33 -2.57 -11.87 -6.04
N PHE A 34 -3.43 -11.18 -5.27
CA PHE A 34 -3.26 -9.78 -4.94
C PHE A 34 -1.96 -9.51 -4.17
N LEU A 35 -1.67 -10.31 -3.15
CA LEU A 35 -0.47 -10.19 -2.32
C LEU A 35 0.71 -11.03 -2.82
N ASN A 36 0.59 -11.67 -3.98
CA ASN A 36 1.63 -12.51 -4.55
C ASN A 36 2.64 -11.67 -5.35
N VAL A 37 3.39 -10.84 -4.64
CA VAL A 37 4.44 -9.97 -5.19
C VAL A 37 5.69 -10.75 -5.56
N SER A 38 6.35 -10.32 -6.63
CA SER A 38 7.56 -10.97 -7.15
C SER A 38 8.84 -10.66 -6.37
N ASP A 39 8.83 -9.61 -5.55
CA ASP A 39 9.97 -9.20 -4.73
C ASP A 39 10.05 -10.01 -3.43
N THR A 40 11.05 -10.88 -3.35
CA THR A 40 11.26 -11.77 -2.21
C THR A 40 11.75 -11.03 -0.95
N TYR A 41 12.38 -9.86 -1.09
CA TYR A 41 12.83 -9.07 0.06
C TYR A 41 11.65 -8.41 0.74
N LEU A 42 10.74 -7.82 -0.02
CA LEU A 42 9.49 -7.25 0.51
C LEU A 42 8.64 -8.31 1.23
N LEU A 43 8.53 -9.52 0.66
CA LEU A 43 7.82 -10.62 1.29
C LEU A 43 8.49 -11.11 2.58
N THR A 44 9.81 -11.00 2.69
CA THR A 44 10.56 -11.39 3.88
C THR A 44 10.42 -10.34 4.98
N ASP A 45 10.63 -9.07 4.65
CA ASP A 45 10.60 -7.97 5.61
C ASP A 45 9.17 -7.70 6.13
N CYS A 46 8.17 -7.92 5.29
CA CYS A 46 6.75 -7.77 5.63
C CYS A 46 6.01 -9.08 5.92
N GLN A 47 6.75 -10.17 6.12
CA GLN A 47 6.20 -11.52 6.24
C GLN A 47 5.07 -11.61 7.27
N THR A 48 5.22 -10.99 8.44
CA THR A 48 4.22 -11.07 9.51
C THR A 48 2.87 -10.50 9.08
N GLN A 49 2.85 -9.31 8.48
CA GLN A 49 1.62 -8.65 8.06
C GLN A 49 1.01 -9.36 6.84
N CYS A 50 1.85 -9.74 5.88
CA CYS A 50 1.41 -10.39 4.66
C CYS A 50 0.95 -11.85 4.87
N SER A 51 1.52 -12.56 5.86
CA SER A 51 1.04 -13.89 6.25
C SER A 51 -0.33 -13.82 6.91
N ASN A 52 -0.59 -12.81 7.76
CA ASN A 52 -1.91 -12.58 8.34
C ASN A 52 -2.94 -12.29 7.23
N ALA A 53 -2.62 -11.37 6.33
CA ALA A 53 -3.49 -11.04 5.21
C ALA A 53 -3.77 -12.25 4.29
N ASN A 54 -2.74 -13.02 3.92
CA ASN A 54 -2.91 -14.25 3.14
C ASN A 54 -3.73 -15.30 3.89
N ALA A 55 -3.62 -15.41 5.21
CA ALA A 55 -4.46 -16.30 6.01
C ALA A 55 -5.94 -15.86 6.00
N GLN A 56 -6.22 -14.55 6.08
CA GLN A 56 -7.59 -14.02 5.96
C GLN A 56 -8.16 -14.31 4.57
N ILE A 57 -7.40 -14.03 3.50
CA ILE A 57 -7.82 -14.30 2.11
C ILE A 57 -8.10 -15.80 1.91
N SER A 58 -7.19 -16.67 2.38
CA SER A 58 -7.32 -18.12 2.28
C SER A 58 -8.55 -18.64 3.04
N THR A 59 -8.83 -18.08 4.22
CA THR A 59 -10.02 -18.42 5.02
C THR A 59 -11.31 -18.02 4.30
N CYS A 60 -11.30 -16.91 3.56
CA CYS A 60 -12.44 -16.43 2.82
C CYS A 60 -12.73 -17.21 1.53
N THR A 61 -11.76 -17.98 1.01
CA THR A 61 -11.89 -18.77 -0.23
C THR A 61 -12.44 -17.93 -1.39
N THR A 62 -13.68 -18.16 -1.82
CA THR A 62 -14.38 -17.47 -2.91
C THR A 62 -15.61 -16.70 -2.40
N ASN A 63 -15.61 -16.30 -1.13
CA ASN A 63 -16.71 -15.57 -0.54
C ASN A 63 -16.40 -14.08 -0.53
N ASP A 64 -16.97 -13.35 -1.49
CA ASP A 64 -16.79 -11.89 -1.64
C ASP A 64 -17.16 -11.12 -0.37
N SER A 65 -18.17 -11.56 0.39
CA SER A 65 -18.53 -10.90 1.65
C SER A 65 -17.43 -10.99 2.70
N CYS A 66 -16.66 -12.09 2.70
CA CYS A 66 -15.53 -12.29 3.60
C CYS A 66 -14.28 -11.56 3.08
N LEU A 67 -14.03 -11.60 1.77
CA LEU A 67 -12.91 -10.89 1.13
C LEU A 67 -13.05 -9.37 1.31
N CYS A 68 -14.26 -8.84 1.17
CA CYS A 68 -14.57 -7.43 1.31
C CYS A 68 -14.92 -7.00 2.74
N ALA A 69 -14.85 -7.92 3.71
CA ALA A 69 -15.06 -7.58 5.12
C ALA A 69 -13.92 -6.70 5.63
N SER A 70 -14.26 -5.81 6.58
CA SER A 70 -13.32 -4.81 7.10
C SER A 70 -12.07 -5.44 7.73
N ASN A 71 -12.17 -6.61 8.35
CA ASN A 71 -11.02 -7.35 8.89
C ASN A 71 -10.03 -7.77 7.79
N THR A 72 -10.54 -8.32 6.69
CA THR A 72 -9.71 -8.78 5.56
C THR A 72 -9.05 -7.59 4.86
N VAL A 73 -9.82 -6.54 4.56
CA VAL A 73 -9.28 -5.31 3.95
C VAL A 73 -8.24 -4.63 4.85
N THR A 74 -8.47 -4.60 6.18
CA THR A 74 -7.48 -4.06 7.13
C THR A 74 -6.19 -4.87 7.14
N ALA A 75 -6.28 -6.20 7.08
CA ALA A 75 -5.12 -7.08 7.04
C ALA A 75 -4.32 -6.88 5.74
N ILE A 76 -5.01 -6.83 4.60
CA ILE A 76 -4.41 -6.53 3.28
C ILE A 76 -3.70 -5.18 3.32
N THR A 77 -4.38 -4.14 3.81
CA THR A 77 -3.81 -2.78 3.88
C THR A 77 -2.64 -2.70 4.84
N SER A 78 -2.64 -3.47 5.93
CA SER A 78 -1.48 -3.56 6.83
C SER A 78 -0.26 -4.19 6.16
N CYS A 79 -0.45 -5.19 5.30
CA CYS A 79 0.61 -5.77 4.48
C CYS A 79 1.16 -4.75 3.46
N GLU A 80 0.27 -4.08 2.73
CA GLU A 80 0.63 -3.03 1.77
C GLU A 80 1.34 -1.84 2.45
N GLN A 81 0.91 -1.43 3.64
CA GLN A 81 1.56 -0.38 4.42
C GLN A 81 2.98 -0.77 4.80
N CYS A 82 3.21 -2.01 5.21
CA CYS A 82 4.55 -2.49 5.48
C CYS A 82 5.44 -2.44 4.23
N MET A 83 4.92 -2.91 3.07
CA MET A 83 5.69 -2.86 1.83
C MET A 83 6.03 -1.43 1.43
N PHE A 84 5.07 -0.51 1.58
CA PHE A 84 5.27 0.89 1.31
C PHE A 84 6.32 1.52 2.23
N ASP A 85 6.26 1.23 3.53
CA ASP A 85 7.24 1.71 4.51
C ASP A 85 8.65 1.17 4.22
N ASP A 86 8.77 -0.09 3.81
CA ASP A 86 10.06 -0.70 3.45
C ASP A 86 10.65 -0.08 2.16
N LEU A 87 9.82 0.12 1.13
CA LEU A 87 10.21 0.82 -0.10
C LEU A 87 10.72 2.24 0.19
N ILE A 88 10.01 2.95 1.07
CA ILE A 88 10.41 4.28 1.54
C ILE A 88 11.73 4.23 2.30
N ALA A 89 11.89 3.30 3.24
CA ALA A 89 13.10 3.16 4.05
C ALA A 89 14.34 2.85 3.20
N LYS A 90 14.16 2.07 2.13
CA LYS A 90 15.24 1.71 1.19
C LYS A 90 15.43 2.71 0.05
N PHE A 91 14.61 3.75 -0.03
CA PHE A 91 14.59 4.70 -1.15
C PHE A 91 14.54 3.99 -2.52
N THR A 92 13.71 2.95 -2.62
CA THR A 92 13.60 2.13 -3.82
C THR A 92 12.15 2.06 -4.30
N THR A 93 11.97 1.67 -5.55
CA THR A 93 10.65 1.45 -6.16
C THR A 93 10.53 -0.02 -6.53
N SER A 94 9.35 -0.60 -6.32
CA SER A 94 9.06 -1.93 -6.86
C SER A 94 8.68 -1.84 -8.33
N ALA A 95 9.09 -2.84 -9.12
CA ALA A 95 8.62 -3.02 -10.49
C ALA A 95 7.21 -3.65 -10.55
N ASP A 96 6.76 -4.23 -9.43
CA ASP A 96 5.45 -4.84 -9.31
C ASP A 96 4.40 -3.79 -8.91
N PRO A 97 3.37 -3.52 -9.74
CA PRO A 97 2.38 -2.48 -9.47
C PRO A 97 1.49 -2.76 -8.25
N ARG A 98 1.57 -3.97 -7.69
CA ARG A 98 0.85 -4.36 -6.47
C ARG A 98 1.57 -3.93 -5.20
N ALA A 99 2.91 -3.89 -5.20
CA ALA A 99 3.70 -3.70 -3.99
C ALA A 99 3.58 -2.28 -3.40
N GLY A 100 3.01 -2.15 -2.21
CA GLY A 100 2.92 -0.87 -1.49
C GLY A 100 2.08 0.16 -2.26
N SER A 101 1.03 -0.28 -2.94
CA SER A 101 0.34 0.53 -3.96
C SER A 101 -1.07 0.94 -3.53
N THR A 102 -1.27 2.24 -3.32
CA THR A 102 -2.62 2.80 -3.08
C THR A 102 -3.55 2.60 -4.27
N ALA A 103 -3.01 2.58 -5.49
CA ALA A 103 -3.78 2.29 -6.70
C ALA A 103 -4.30 0.83 -6.68
N ALA A 104 -3.46 -0.13 -6.29
CA ALA A 104 -3.88 -1.52 -6.15
C ALA A 104 -4.95 -1.71 -5.07
N LEU A 105 -4.82 -1.03 -3.92
CA LEU A 105 -5.85 -1.03 -2.87
C LEU A 105 -7.18 -0.39 -3.34
N THR A 106 -7.09 0.65 -4.16
CA THR A 106 -8.28 1.28 -4.76
C THR A 106 -8.96 0.35 -5.76
N ALA A 107 -8.19 -0.41 -6.55
CA ALA A 107 -8.71 -1.46 -7.41
C ALA A 107 -9.41 -2.56 -6.60
N TYR A 108 -8.85 -2.97 -5.47
CA TYR A 108 -9.48 -3.92 -4.55
C TYR A 108 -10.83 -3.40 -4.02
N ALA A 109 -10.90 -2.15 -3.56
CA ALA A 109 -12.14 -1.54 -3.11
C ALA A 109 -13.19 -1.41 -4.23
N THR A 110 -12.75 -1.16 -5.46
CA THR A 110 -13.61 -1.09 -6.65
C THR A 110 -14.18 -2.46 -7.01
N ALA A 111 -13.37 -3.52 -6.91
CA ALA A 111 -13.81 -4.89 -7.08
C ALA A 111 -14.88 -5.25 -6.04
N CYS A 112 -14.64 -4.90 -4.77
CA CYS A 112 -15.62 -5.10 -3.69
C CYS A 112 -16.93 -4.34 -3.94
N SER A 113 -16.83 -3.10 -4.41
CA SER A 113 -18.01 -2.29 -4.77
C SER A 113 -18.81 -2.93 -5.91
N SER A 114 -18.12 -3.53 -6.88
CA SER A 114 -18.74 -4.26 -8.00
C SER A 114 -19.43 -5.55 -7.54
N ALA A 115 -18.94 -6.16 -6.46
CA ALA A 115 -19.59 -7.29 -5.77
C ALA A 115 -20.70 -6.86 -4.79
N GLY A 116 -20.98 -5.55 -4.66
CA GLY A 116 -22.03 -5.01 -3.79
C GLY A 116 -21.60 -4.66 -2.36
N PHE A 117 -20.30 -4.62 -2.08
CA PHE A 117 -19.73 -4.29 -0.76
C PHE A 117 -19.03 -2.93 -0.79
N THR A 118 -19.42 -2.02 0.10
CA THR A 118 -18.75 -0.72 0.23
C THR A 118 -17.57 -0.81 1.18
N VAL A 119 -16.36 -0.65 0.65
CA VAL A 119 -15.14 -0.52 1.44
C VAL A 119 -14.86 0.98 1.67
N PRO A 120 -14.80 1.46 2.92
CA PRO A 120 -14.47 2.87 3.18
C PRO A 120 -13.08 3.22 2.67
N SER A 121 -12.94 4.41 2.08
CA SER A 121 -11.65 4.88 1.53
C SER A 121 -10.55 4.95 2.58
N SER A 122 -10.89 5.21 3.85
CA SER A 122 -9.95 5.23 4.97
C SER A 122 -9.27 3.89 5.24
N LEU A 123 -9.84 2.79 4.76
CA LEU A 123 -9.30 1.44 4.89
C LEU A 123 -8.37 1.06 3.74
N VAL A 124 -8.30 1.86 2.67
CA VAL A 124 -7.49 1.57 1.47
C VAL A 124 -6.51 2.70 1.13
N THR A 125 -6.29 3.59 2.08
CA THR A 125 -5.29 4.67 2.01
C THR A 125 -4.03 4.26 2.75
N LEU A 126 -2.90 4.28 2.05
CA LEU A 126 -1.58 4.17 2.68
C LEU A 126 -1.15 5.51 3.25
N SER A 127 -0.50 5.46 4.41
CA SER A 127 0.04 6.63 5.10
C SER A 127 1.56 6.69 4.93
N ILE A 128 2.10 7.90 4.94
CA ILE A 128 3.56 8.06 4.97
C ILE A 128 4.03 7.79 6.41
N PRO A 129 5.09 7.00 6.61
CA PRO A 129 5.59 6.71 7.95
C PRO A 129 6.07 8.00 8.63
N SER A 130 5.73 8.18 9.91
CA SER A 130 5.93 9.44 10.64
C SER A 130 7.41 9.87 10.78
N ASN A 131 8.33 8.93 10.55
CA ASN A 131 9.78 9.14 10.60
C ASN A 131 10.39 9.45 9.22
N TRP A 132 9.59 9.60 8.16
CA TRP A 132 10.09 9.95 6.83
C TRP A 132 10.19 11.47 6.65
N ASP A 133 11.42 11.95 6.44
CA ASP A 133 11.76 13.39 6.32
C ASP A 133 11.93 13.82 4.85
N GLY A 134 11.20 13.15 3.94
CA GLY A 134 11.22 13.42 2.51
C GLY A 134 12.42 12.84 1.75
N PRO A 135 12.43 12.97 0.41
CA PRO A 135 13.47 12.42 -0.47
C PRO A 135 14.84 13.09 -0.31
N LEU A 136 14.90 14.26 0.31
CA LEU A 136 16.14 14.98 0.59
C LEU A 136 16.63 14.82 2.04
N GLY A 137 15.86 14.13 2.90
CA GLY A 137 16.24 13.72 4.25
C GLY A 137 17.08 14.75 5.00
N VAL A 138 16.58 16.00 5.13
CA VAL A 138 17.37 17.10 5.71
C VAL A 138 17.31 17.02 7.24
N SER A 139 17.80 15.93 7.80
CA SER A 139 17.96 15.77 9.25
C SER A 139 19.19 16.57 9.70
N LEU A 140 18.99 17.84 10.03
CA LEU A 140 19.98 18.56 10.83
C LEU A 140 19.93 17.99 12.25
N SER A 141 21.02 17.37 12.70
CA SER A 141 21.19 17.08 14.13
C SER A 141 20.97 18.36 14.95
N THR A 142 20.41 18.26 16.14
CA THR A 142 20.16 19.42 17.02
C THR A 142 21.42 20.28 17.19
N ALA A 143 22.59 19.64 17.28
CA ALA A 143 23.87 20.32 17.38
C ALA A 143 24.22 21.11 16.11
N SER A 144 24.03 20.55 14.92
CA SER A 144 24.28 21.26 13.66
C SER A 144 23.28 22.39 13.42
N THR A 145 22.01 22.25 13.84
CA THR A 145 21.03 23.35 13.81
C THR A 145 21.49 24.53 14.65
N VAL A 146 21.92 24.29 15.89
CA VAL A 146 22.38 25.36 16.79
C VAL A 146 23.57 26.10 16.20
N VAL A 147 24.54 25.39 15.63
CA VAL A 147 25.71 26.01 15.01
C VAL A 147 25.33 26.86 13.79
N ILE A 148 24.48 26.34 12.90
CA ILE A 148 24.05 27.06 11.70
C ILE A 148 23.23 28.32 12.07
N VAL A 149 22.32 28.21 13.04
CA VAL A 149 21.53 29.36 13.54
C VAL A 149 22.44 30.40 14.20
N ALA A 150 23.44 29.98 14.98
CA ALA A 150 24.37 30.91 15.61
C ALA A 150 25.22 31.68 14.59
N ILE A 151 25.74 30.99 13.57
CA ILE A 151 26.54 31.61 12.50
C ILE A 151 25.67 32.56 11.68
N THR A 152 24.47 32.14 11.27
CA THR A 152 23.55 33.00 10.51
C THR A 152 23.06 34.20 11.32
N ALA A 153 22.83 34.04 12.63
CA ALA A 153 22.51 35.16 13.51
C ALA A 153 23.69 36.14 13.64
N ALA A 154 24.92 35.65 13.80
CA ALA A 154 26.11 36.50 13.88
C ALA A 154 26.37 37.26 12.57
N LEU A 155 26.23 36.59 11.43
CA LEU A 155 26.39 37.22 10.11
C LEU A 155 25.24 38.20 9.81
N GLY A 156 24.01 37.86 10.16
CA GLY A 156 22.83 38.71 9.97
C GLY A 156 22.90 39.97 10.84
N THR A 157 23.24 39.83 12.12
CA THR A 157 23.43 40.97 13.02
C THR A 157 24.61 41.83 12.61
N GLY A 158 25.74 41.24 12.20
CA GLY A 158 26.88 41.99 11.65
C GLY A 158 26.52 42.77 10.39
N SER A 159 25.73 42.19 9.49
CA SER A 159 25.26 42.85 8.27
C SER A 159 24.31 44.02 8.57
N LEU A 160 23.40 43.85 9.55
CA LEU A 160 22.51 44.92 10.00
C LEU A 160 23.28 46.08 10.65
N LEU A 161 24.30 45.78 11.47
CA LEU A 161 25.14 46.81 12.07
C LEU A 161 25.93 47.59 11.03
N LEU A 162 26.46 46.92 10.00
CA LEU A 162 27.16 47.59 8.89
C LEU A 162 26.23 48.50 8.09
N LEU A 163 25.01 48.05 7.78
CA LEU A 163 24.01 48.87 7.07
C LEU A 163 23.45 50.01 7.91
N SER A 164 23.40 49.87 9.23
CA SER A 164 22.90 50.91 10.15
C SER A 164 23.92 52.00 10.46
N ASN A 165 25.18 51.81 10.06
CA ASN A 165 26.28 52.77 10.24
C ASN A 165 26.85 53.27 8.89
N LEU A 166 26.11 53.03 7.80
CA LEU A 166 26.28 53.64 6.48
C LEU A 166 25.30 54.80 6.34
#